data_AF-A0A0E9WK75-F1
#
_entry.id   AF-A0A0E9WK75-F1
#
_cell.length_a   1.000
_cell.length_b   1.000
_cell.length_c   1.000
_cell.angle_alpha   90.00
_cell.angle_beta   90.00
_cell.angle_gamma   90.00
#
_symmetry.space_group_name_H-M   'P 1'
#
loop_
_entity.id
_entity.type
_entity.pdbx_description
1 polymer ?
#
loop_
_entity_poly.entity_id
_entity_poly.type
_entity_poly.pdbx_seq_one_letter_code
_entity_poly.pdbx_strand_id
1 'polypeptide(L)'
;MRKLTSYQKTREEYERTKEKRAKKKEEALRNKQQREEALKIYKQKKMQTYQILCKKTKKGQPNLNLQMEYLLQRIHNKTQNQTK
;
A
#
# COMPACT_ATOMS: atom_id res chain seq x y z
N MET A 1 -20.64 -47.87 13.04
CA MET A 1 -20.64 -46.57 12.33
C MET A 1 -20.94 -46.78 10.85
N ARG A 2 -22.00 -46.18 10.30
CA ARG A 2 -22.30 -46.28 8.86
C ARG A 2 -21.25 -45.48 8.08
N LYS A 3 -20.58 -46.12 7.12
CA LYS A 3 -19.60 -45.46 6.25
C LYS A 3 -20.36 -44.52 5.29
N LEU A 4 -19.89 -43.27 5.17
CA LEU A 4 -20.40 -42.33 4.17
C LEU A 4 -20.26 -42.92 2.76
N THR A 5 -21.26 -42.67 1.91
CA THR A 5 -21.24 -43.13 0.51
C THR A 5 -20.13 -42.41 -0.25
N SER A 6 -19.63 -43.03 -1.33
CA SER A 6 -18.61 -42.42 -2.19
C SER A 6 -19.02 -41.01 -2.64
N TYR A 7 -20.29 -40.85 -3.04
CA TYR A 7 -20.87 -39.56 -3.42
C TYR A 7 -20.84 -38.51 -2.31
N GLN A 8 -21.17 -38.90 -1.07
CA GLN A 8 -21.13 -37.98 0.08
C GLN A 8 -19.70 -37.47 0.34
N LYS A 9 -18.70 -38.35 0.22
CA LYS A 9 -17.29 -37.97 0.37
C LYS A 9 -16.84 -36.99 -0.72
N THR A 10 -17.17 -37.28 -1.99
CA THR A 10 -16.83 -36.38 -3.11
C THR A 10 -17.50 -35.01 -2.95
N ARG A 11 -18.75 -34.96 -2.48
CA ARG A 11 -19.46 -33.70 -2.24
C ARG A 11 -18.79 -32.89 -1.13
N GLU A 12 -18.41 -33.52 -0.02
CA GLU A 12 -17.69 -32.83 1.06
C GLU A 12 -16.31 -32.31 0.60
N GLU A 13 -15.56 -33.08 -0.17
CA GLU A 13 -14.27 -32.64 -0.71
C GLU A 13 -14.41 -31.47 -1.67
N TYR A 14 -15.47 -31.47 -2.49
CA TYR A 14 -15.80 -30.36 -3.37
C TYR A 14 -16.11 -29.08 -2.59
N GLU A 15 -16.98 -29.15 -1.58
CA GLU A 15 -17.32 -28.00 -0.71
C GLU A 15 -16.08 -27.48 0.01
N ARG A 16 -15.25 -28.36 0.59
CA ARG A 16 -13.98 -27.98 1.24
C ARG A 16 -13.05 -27.27 0.27
N THR A 17 -12.95 -27.74 -0.97
CA THR A 17 -12.11 -27.13 -2.00
C THR A 17 -12.65 -25.77 -2.44
N LYS A 18 -13.97 -25.64 -2.57
CA LYS A 18 -14.67 -24.41 -2.90
C LYS A 18 -14.46 -23.35 -1.81
N GLU A 19 -14.61 -23.70 -0.54
CA GLU A 19 -14.34 -22.82 0.59
C GLU A 19 -12.88 -22.37 0.66
N LYS A 20 -11.92 -23.29 0.47
CA LYS A 20 -10.49 -22.95 0.42
C LYS A 20 -10.18 -21.94 -0.69
N ARG A 21 -10.78 -22.13 -1.88
CA ARG A 21 -10.64 -21.20 -3.01
C ARG A 21 -11.25 -19.84 -2.70
N ALA A 22 -12.42 -19.80 -2.04
CA ALA A 22 -13.08 -18.57 -1.64
C ALA A 22 -12.24 -17.77 -0.64
N LYS A 23 -11.73 -18.43 0.41
CA LYS A 23 -10.84 -17.79 1.42
C LYS A 23 -9.57 -17.23 0.78
N LYS A 24 -8.92 -18.00 -0.10
CA LYS A 24 -7.72 -17.55 -0.82
C LYS A 24 -8.00 -16.34 -1.73
N LYS A 25 -9.17 -16.30 -2.37
CA LYS A 25 -9.58 -15.17 -3.22
C LYS A 25 -9.83 -13.91 -2.39
N GLU A 26 -10.48 -14.04 -1.24
CA GLU A 26 -10.72 -12.92 -0.33
C GLU A 26 -9.40 -12.34 0.21
N GLU A 27 -8.49 -13.21 0.67
CA GLU A 27 -7.17 -12.78 1.16
C GLU A 27 -6.36 -12.08 0.06
N ALA A 28 -6.34 -12.65 -1.15
CA ALA A 28 -5.65 -12.03 -2.29
C ALA A 28 -6.24 -10.65 -2.64
N LEU A 29 -7.55 -10.48 -2.54
CA LEU A 29 -8.21 -9.20 -2.78
C LEU A 29 -7.80 -8.17 -1.71
N ARG A 30 -7.81 -8.54 -0.43
CA ARG A 30 -7.37 -7.67 0.66
C ARG A 30 -5.91 -7.25 0.48
N ASN A 31 -5.03 -8.19 0.18
CA ASN A 31 -3.61 -7.90 -0.04
C ASN A 31 -3.38 -6.99 -1.26
N LYS A 32 -4.16 -7.19 -2.33
CA LYS A 32 -4.13 -6.31 -3.51
C LYS A 32 -4.56 -4.88 -3.15
N GLN A 33 -5.67 -4.72 -2.42
CA GLN A 33 -6.15 -3.41 -1.99
C GLN A 33 -5.12 -2.68 -1.12
N GLN A 34 -4.56 -3.34 -0.11
CA GLN A 34 -3.52 -2.76 0.74
C GLN A 34 -2.30 -2.31 -0.06
N ARG A 35 -1.86 -3.12 -1.03
CA ARG A 35 -0.74 -2.77 -1.91
C ARG A 35 -1.07 -1.55 -2.78
N GLU A 36 -2.26 -1.50 -3.35
CA GLU A 36 -2.70 -0.39 -4.19
C GLU A 36 -2.81 0.92 -3.39
N GLU A 37 -3.33 0.86 -2.15
CA GLU A 37 -3.39 1.99 -1.23
C GLU A 37 -2.00 2.49 -0.85
N ALA A 38 -1.08 1.59 -0.48
CA ALA A 38 0.30 1.94 -0.17
C ALA A 38 1.00 2.60 -1.37
N LEU A 39 0.79 2.07 -2.58
CA LEU A 39 1.31 2.66 -3.82
C LEU A 39 0.69 4.03 -4.11
N LYS A 40 -0.60 4.21 -3.87
CA LYS A 40 -1.29 5.49 -4.04
C LYS A 40 -0.73 6.55 -3.10
N ILE A 41 -0.56 6.22 -1.82
CA ILE A 41 0.05 7.10 -0.82
C ILE A 41 1.48 7.48 -1.23
N TYR A 42 2.28 6.50 -1.67
CA TYR A 42 3.64 6.76 -2.14
C TYR A 42 3.66 7.73 -3.34
N LYS A 43 2.82 7.47 -4.35
CA LYS A 43 2.73 8.33 -5.54
C LYS A 43 2.28 9.75 -5.19
N GLN A 44 1.30 9.90 -4.31
CA GLN A 44 0.82 11.20 -3.82
C GLN A 44 1.95 11.97 -3.12
N LYS A 45 2.64 11.34 -2.15
CA LYS A 45 3.77 11.96 -1.45
C LYS A 45 4.90 12.35 -2.39
N LYS A 46 5.21 11.48 -3.36
CA LYS A 46 6.22 11.75 -4.39
C LYS A 46 5.85 12.97 -5.25
N MET A 47 4.60 13.06 -5.68
CA MET A 47 4.09 14.18 -6.48
C MET A 47 4.10 15.50 -5.70
N GLN A 48 3.64 15.49 -4.44
CA GLN A 48 3.69 16.68 -3.57
C GLN A 48 5.14 17.18 -3.37
N THR A 49 6.06 16.25 -3.11
CA THR A 49 7.48 16.57 -2.97
C THR A 49 8.04 17.16 -4.27
N TYR A 50 7.71 16.57 -5.42
CA TYR A 50 8.13 17.08 -6.71
C TYR A 50 7.60 18.50 -6.98
N GLN A 51 6.34 18.79 -6.65
CA GLN A 51 5.76 20.12 -6.82
C GLN A 51 6.50 21.19 -6.01
N ILE A 52 6.90 20.86 -4.78
CA ILE A 52 7.69 21.76 -3.91
C ILE A 52 9.08 21.99 -4.52
N LEU A 53 9.77 20.91 -4.92
CA LEU A 53 11.15 20.98 -5.41
C LEU A 53 11.26 21.64 -6.78
N CYS A 54 10.30 21.42 -7.67
CA CYS A 54 10.32 22.01 -9.01
C CYS A 54 9.72 23.42 -9.07
N LYS A 55 9.32 24.01 -7.94
CA LYS A 55 8.75 25.35 -7.91
C LYS A 55 9.78 26.39 -8.36
N LYS A 56 9.37 27.19 -9.33
CA LYS A 56 10.16 28.28 -9.89
C LYS A 56 9.54 29.63 -9.52
N THR A 57 10.37 30.67 -9.51
CA THR A 57 9.93 32.05 -9.39
C THR A 57 9.25 32.50 -10.69
N LYS A 58 8.59 33.67 -10.69
CA LYS A 58 7.99 34.25 -11.90
C LYS A 58 9.00 34.42 -13.05
N LYS A 59 10.29 34.56 -12.73
CA LYS A 59 11.40 34.68 -13.70
C LYS A 59 12.02 33.32 -14.09
N GLY A 60 11.40 32.20 -13.70
CA GLY A 60 11.84 30.84 -14.06
C GLY A 60 13.01 30.28 -13.25
N GLN A 61 13.57 31.05 -12.31
CA GLN A 61 14.64 30.58 -11.43
C GLN A 61 14.09 29.61 -10.38
N PRO A 62 14.85 28.58 -9.97
CA PRO A 62 14.44 27.68 -8.89
C PRO A 62 14.28 28.46 -7.58
N ASN A 63 13.24 28.15 -6.80
CA ASN A 63 13.04 28.75 -5.48
C ASN A 63 13.81 27.96 -4.40
N LEU A 64 15.09 28.29 -4.23
CA LEU A 64 15.99 27.61 -3.28
C LEU A 64 15.49 27.69 -1.83
N ASN A 65 14.91 28.80 -1.41
CA ASN A 65 14.42 28.97 -0.04
C ASN A 65 13.37 27.91 0.32
N LEU A 66 12.43 27.65 -0.60
CA LEU A 66 11.42 26.62 -0.41
C LEU A 66 12.02 25.20 -0.39
N GLN A 67 13.02 24.92 -1.24
CA GLN A 67 13.71 23.64 -1.25
C GLN A 67 14.48 23.40 0.07
N MET A 68 15.12 24.45 0.58
CA MET A 68 15.86 24.42 1.85
C MET A 68 14.92 24.20 3.03
N GLU A 69 13.77 24.90 3.07
CA GLU A 69 12.76 24.71 4.12
C GLU A 69 12.26 23.27 4.16
N TYR A 70 11.93 22.69 3.00
CA TYR A 70 11.52 21.28 2.90
C TYR A 70 12.63 20.33 3.39
N LEU A 71 13.89 20.60 3.05
CA LEU A 71 15.02 19.79 3.50
C LEU A 71 15.19 19.85 5.02
N LEU A 72 15.11 21.04 5.62
CA LEU A 72 15.19 21.24 7.07
C LEU A 72 14.07 20.50 7.80
N GLN A 73 12.82 20.61 7.31
CA GLN A 73 11.69 19.86 7.85
C GLN A 73 11.94 18.34 7.80
N ARG A 74 12.51 17.84 6.69
CA ARG A 74 12.82 16.41 6.54
C ARG A 74 13.92 15.95 7.50
N ILE A 75 14.95 16.75 7.72
CA ILE A 75 16.02 16.46 8.69
C ILE A 75 15.42 16.45 10.10
N HIS A 76 14.67 17.48 10.47
CA HIS A 76 14.01 17.57 11.78
C HIS A 76 13.13 16.35 12.04
N ASN A 77 12.24 16.00 11.10
CA ASN A 77 11.36 14.83 11.22
C ASN A 77 12.14 13.52 11.37
N LYS A 78 13.28 13.36 10.65
CA LYS A 78 14.14 12.20 10.82
C LYS A 78 14.73 12.13 12.22
N THR A 79 15.23 13.25 12.75
CA THR A 79 15.78 13.32 14.11
C THR A 79 14.72 13.00 15.16
N GLN A 80 13.52 13.59 15.05
CA GLN A 80 12.41 13.35 16.00
C GLN A 80 11.89 11.91 15.99
N ASN A 81 12.01 11.21 14.87
CA ASN A 81 11.61 9.80 14.75
C ASN A 81 12.70 8.83 15.23
N GLN A 82 13.94 9.28 15.41
CA GLN A 82 15.03 8.47 15.99
C GLN A 82 15.03 8.54 17.53
N THR A 83 14.50 9.63 18.09
CA THR A 83 14.39 9.84 19.55
C THR A 83 13.12 9.22 20.16
N LYS A 84 12.26 8.61 19.34
CA LYS A 84 11.02 7.93 19.74
C LYS A 84 11.18 6.43 19.54
#